data_AF-A0A7C3QPM6-F1
#
_entry.id   AF-A0A7C3QPM6-F1
#
_cell.length_a   1.000
_cell.length_b   1.000
_cell.length_c   1.000
_cell.angle_alpha   90.00
_cell.angle_beta   90.00
_cell.angle_gamma   90.00
#
_symmetry.space_group_name_H-M   'P 1'
#
loop_
_entity.id
_entity.type
_entity.pdbx_description
1 polymer ?
#
loop_
_entity_poly.entity_id
_entity_poly.type
_entity_poly.pdbx_seq_one_letter_code
_entity_poly.pdbx_strand_id
1 'polypeptide(L)'
;MKRYKLSELQATAILDMQLRRLAALERKKIETEYKEVSATIKELIELLKSPKKMRGVVAEELLKVKDLYGDRRRTQIVDLSKGKASKALTARDLLPQQKVWIGVTADGLVSRSVDDKEPKHSGNDAPRWLVKASTTDTVYFVAKSGRAAAVAAHIIPQAEKLSQGTMFHRVSPLTEADTLAAVFALPSQKSSLPEETCVITATRLGMIKKSLITELPGPSSQTFALVKVNEGDRVIEVALTDGKSKDILLATAAGMAIRFKEDDVRPMGLVAAGVNGMKLDDKDEVVGMEILPAEGEILIVTSDGKAKRMEQKEFPVQGRYGKGVIAWDLPGKVKLAGIVVDKPNHMATIHLTKGAPKSTRLDAITMRKRAATKGDLVVEVKPGEEVVSVNVGWTVEKFVASESGKKNGSVKTAGKKKEGKAKPPKAKASSSKGKAAPTKAKAPVKKPVAKAKPAKKKKK
;
A
#
# COMPACT_ATOMS: atom_id res chain seq x y z
N MET A 1 63.36 13.46 76.08
CA MET A 1 63.45 13.42 74.60
C MET A 1 64.58 12.52 74.07
N LYS A 2 65.88 12.73 74.37
CA LYS A 2 67.01 11.95 73.80
C LYS A 2 67.00 10.42 74.07
N ARG A 3 66.50 9.96 75.22
CA ARG A 3 66.53 8.53 75.62
C ARG A 3 65.41 7.66 75.04
N TYR A 4 64.21 8.24 74.83
CA TYR A 4 63.00 7.51 74.39
C TYR A 4 62.48 7.97 73.02
N LYS A 5 63.24 8.80 72.30
CA LYS A 5 62.89 9.34 70.96
C LYS A 5 61.48 9.95 70.88
N LEU A 6 61.06 10.65 71.94
CA LEU A 6 59.75 11.32 72.02
C LEU A 6 59.76 12.64 71.24
N SER A 7 58.62 13.03 70.68
CA SER A 7 58.42 14.37 70.11
C SER A 7 58.29 15.44 71.21
N GLU A 8 58.48 16.71 70.86
CA GLU A 8 58.35 17.84 71.78
C GLU A 8 56.92 17.92 72.37
N LEU A 9 55.90 17.73 71.53
CA LEU A 9 54.49 17.64 71.96
C LEU A 9 54.24 16.49 72.93
N GLN A 10 54.82 15.31 72.68
CA GLN A 10 54.70 14.16 73.59
C GLN A 10 55.41 14.42 74.92
N ALA A 11 56.54 15.14 74.90
CA ALA A 11 57.28 15.49 76.10
C ALA A 11 56.49 16.48 76.98
N THR A 12 55.90 17.52 76.39
CA THR A 12 55.04 18.47 77.09
C THR A 12 53.81 17.78 77.67
N ALA A 13 53.15 16.91 76.91
CA ALA A 13 51.99 16.14 77.39
C ALA A 13 52.31 15.21 78.57
N ILE A 14 53.55 14.70 78.68
CA ILE A 14 54.01 13.92 79.82
C ILE A 14 54.29 14.83 81.03
N LEU A 15 54.88 16.01 80.82
CA LEU A 15 55.13 16.99 81.89
C LEU A 15 53.84 17.53 82.48
N ASP A 16 52.81 17.73 81.65
CA ASP A 16 51.49 18.20 82.06
C ASP A 16 50.63 17.10 82.71
N MET A 17 51.16 15.89 82.86
CA MET A 17 50.42 14.76 83.40
C MET A 17 50.23 14.88 84.93
N GLN A 18 48.98 14.81 85.37
CA GLN A 18 48.63 14.84 86.79
C GLN A 18 48.79 13.45 87.43
N LEU A 19 49.35 13.37 88.65
CA LEU A 19 49.64 12.11 89.36
C LEU A 19 48.43 11.16 89.48
N ARG A 20 47.20 11.69 89.58
CA ARG A 20 45.95 10.90 89.61
C ARG A 20 45.74 10.03 88.36
N ARG A 21 46.33 10.39 87.22
CA ARG A 21 46.24 9.62 85.95
C ARG A 21 47.09 8.35 85.94
N LEU A 22 47.96 8.18 86.94
CA LEU A 22 48.77 6.97 87.12
C LEU A 22 48.02 5.84 87.85
N ALA A 23 46.79 6.11 88.31
CA ALA A 23 45.93 5.08 88.91
C ALA A 23 45.61 3.98 87.89
N ALA A 24 45.54 2.73 88.34
CA ALA A 24 45.30 1.56 87.48
C ALA A 24 44.02 1.68 86.64
N LEU A 25 42.98 2.34 87.16
CA LEU A 25 41.71 2.53 86.47
C LEU A 25 41.81 3.55 85.33
N GLU A 26 42.58 4.63 85.51
CA GLU A 26 42.83 5.63 84.47
C GLU A 26 43.73 5.08 83.36
N ARG A 27 44.74 4.27 83.72
CA ARG A 27 45.52 3.53 82.74
C ARG A 27 44.65 2.59 81.90
N LYS A 28 43.73 1.85 82.53
CA LYS A 28 42.81 0.96 81.82
C LYS A 28 41.89 1.73 80.86
N LYS A 29 41.41 2.91 81.24
CA LYS A 29 40.62 3.79 80.34
C LYS A 29 41.42 4.19 79.10
N ILE A 30 42.67 4.63 79.29
CA ILE A 30 43.56 5.01 78.18
C ILE A 30 43.86 3.80 77.28
N GLU A 31 44.08 2.62 77.85
CA GLU A 31 44.29 1.39 77.07
C GLU A 31 43.03 0.98 76.28
N THR A 32 41.83 1.19 76.82
CA THR A 32 40.56 0.96 76.10
C THR A 32 40.35 1.99 74.99
N GLU A 33 40.52 3.28 75.29
CA GLU A 33 40.40 4.36 74.31
C GLU A 33 41.41 4.19 73.17
N TYR A 34 42.65 3.81 73.49
CA TYR A 34 43.66 3.49 72.48
C TYR A 34 43.21 2.34 71.57
N LYS A 35 42.59 1.29 72.12
CA LYS A 35 42.06 0.16 71.33
C LYS A 35 40.90 0.59 70.42
N GLU A 36 39.97 1.37 70.94
CA GLU A 36 38.83 1.89 70.18
C GLU A 36 39.28 2.81 69.04
N VAL A 37 40.11 3.81 69.35
CA VAL A 37 40.66 4.75 68.36
C VAL A 37 41.51 4.01 67.32
N SER A 38 42.34 3.05 67.74
CA SER A 38 43.11 2.22 66.80
C SER A 38 42.22 1.38 65.89
N ALA A 39 41.11 0.85 66.41
CA ALA A 39 40.12 0.11 65.61
C ALA A 39 39.42 1.03 64.59
N THR A 40 38.99 2.22 65.02
CA THR A 40 38.38 3.23 64.13
C THR A 40 39.35 3.67 63.04
N ILE A 41 40.62 3.94 63.39
CA ILE A 41 41.65 4.30 62.40
C ILE A 41 41.81 3.18 61.38
N LYS A 42 41.87 1.92 61.82
CA LYS A 42 42.01 0.77 60.93
C LYS A 42 40.82 0.65 59.97
N GLU A 43 39.60 0.80 60.47
CA GLU A 43 38.37 0.77 59.68
C GLU A 43 38.33 1.89 58.63
N LEU A 44 38.64 3.13 59.04
CA LEU A 44 38.67 4.29 58.15
C LEU A 44 39.76 4.15 57.07
N ILE A 45 40.95 3.66 57.42
CA ILE A 45 42.02 3.40 56.44
C ILE A 45 41.59 2.30 55.45
N GLU A 46 40.92 1.26 55.91
CA GLU A 46 40.42 0.19 55.05
C GLU A 46 39.33 0.68 54.09
N LEU A 47 38.46 1.57 54.56
CA LEU A 47 37.46 2.26 53.74
C LEU A 47 38.11 3.14 52.68
N LEU A 48 39.10 3.97 53.06
CA LEU A 48 39.80 4.88 52.15
C LEU A 48 40.64 4.14 51.09
N LYS A 49 41.20 2.97 51.43
CA LYS A 49 42.01 2.16 50.51
C LYS A 49 41.17 1.42 49.46
N SER A 50 39.87 1.23 49.69
CA SER A 50 39.01 0.44 48.80
C SER A 50 37.89 1.30 48.18
N PRO A 51 38.01 1.68 46.89
CA PRO A 51 36.96 2.39 46.16
C PRO A 51 35.61 1.66 46.18
N LYS A 52 35.62 0.32 46.27
CA LYS A 52 34.41 -0.50 46.34
C LYS A 52 33.67 -0.33 47.66
N LYS A 53 34.39 -0.32 48.79
CA LYS A 53 33.80 -0.09 50.12
C LYS A 53 33.23 1.32 50.23
N MET A 54 33.95 2.31 49.71
CA MET A 54 33.50 3.71 49.67
C MET A 54 32.19 3.88 48.90
N ARG A 55 32.06 3.27 47.71
CA ARG A 55 30.78 3.27 46.96
C ARG A 55 29.65 2.55 47.70
N GLY A 56 29.97 1.54 48.50
CA GLY A 56 29.00 0.85 49.37
C GLY A 56 28.40 1.81 50.38
N VAL A 57 29.23 2.54 51.13
CA VAL A 57 28.78 3.54 52.10
C VAL A 57 27.96 4.64 51.42
N VAL A 58 28.40 5.14 50.26
CA VAL A 58 27.65 6.15 49.49
C VAL A 58 26.28 5.62 49.06
N ALA A 59 26.17 4.37 48.61
CA ALA A 59 24.89 3.77 48.25
C ALA A 59 23.96 3.65 49.46
N GLU A 60 24.49 3.25 50.62
CA GLU A 60 23.73 3.17 51.87
C GLU A 60 23.21 4.55 52.32
N GLU A 61 24.04 5.59 52.23
CA GLU A 61 23.63 6.96 52.53
C GLU A 61 22.57 7.48 51.56
N LEU A 62 22.74 7.25 50.25
CA LEU A 62 21.76 7.66 49.23
C LEU A 62 20.42 6.93 49.39
N LEU A 63 20.44 5.67 49.83
CA LEU A 63 19.21 4.92 50.16
C LEU A 63 18.51 5.53 51.37
N LYS A 64 19.24 5.87 52.44
CA LYS A 64 18.67 6.58 53.60
C LYS A 64 18.03 7.92 53.20
N VAL A 65 18.68 8.69 52.32
CA VAL A 65 18.13 9.94 51.78
C VAL A 65 16.87 9.69 50.96
N LYS A 66 16.86 8.66 50.11
CA LYS A 66 15.69 8.25 49.33
C LYS A 66 14.52 7.87 50.24
N ASP A 67 14.77 7.18 51.35
CA ASP A 67 13.71 6.76 52.28
C ASP A 67 13.15 7.94 53.10
N LEU A 68 14.00 8.90 53.47
CA LEU A 68 13.57 10.10 54.21
C LEU A 68 12.82 11.12 53.32
N TYR A 69 13.23 11.28 52.07
CA TYR A 69 12.77 12.37 51.18
C TYR A 69 12.09 11.88 49.89
N GLY A 70 11.82 10.58 49.76
CA GLY A 70 11.20 10.01 48.58
C GLY A 70 9.73 10.39 48.45
N ASP A 71 9.36 10.97 47.32
CA ASP A 71 7.95 11.21 46.96
C ASP A 71 7.52 10.32 45.79
N ARG A 72 6.21 10.09 45.69
CA ARG A 72 5.66 9.40 44.52
C ARG A 72 5.65 10.37 43.36
N ARG A 73 6.13 9.92 42.20
CA ARG A 73 6.07 10.70 40.95
C ARG A 73 4.66 11.21 40.71
N ARG A 74 4.52 12.54 40.70
CA ARG A 74 3.23 13.23 40.49
C ARG A 74 2.77 13.21 39.03
N THR A 75 3.72 13.07 38.10
CA THR A 75 3.45 13.03 36.65
C THR A 75 3.43 11.59 36.15
N GLN A 76 2.49 11.29 35.25
CA GLN A 76 2.53 10.05 34.47
C GLN A 76 3.19 10.34 33.12
N ILE A 77 4.25 9.60 32.79
CA ILE A 77 4.75 9.57 31.41
C ILE A 77 3.80 8.65 30.65
N VAL A 78 2.95 9.26 29.83
CA VAL A 78 2.12 8.52 28.90
C VAL A 78 2.93 8.36 27.62
N ASP A 79 3.34 7.13 27.30
CA ASP A 79 3.82 6.82 25.95
C ASP A 79 2.65 7.08 24.99
N LEU A 80 2.78 8.10 24.15
CA LEU A 80 1.81 8.53 23.13
C LEU A 80 1.68 7.51 21.98
N SER A 81 1.73 6.21 22.28
CA SER A 81 1.43 5.14 21.32
C SER A 81 -0.07 5.04 21.02
N LYS A 82 -0.95 5.60 21.87
CA LYS A 82 -2.42 5.58 21.70
C LYS A 82 -3.15 6.87 22.11
N GLY A 83 -2.43 7.97 22.29
CA GLY A 83 -3.01 9.31 22.39
C GLY A 83 -2.49 10.11 21.21
N LYS A 84 -3.39 10.71 20.43
CA LYS A 84 -3.03 11.60 19.31
C LYS A 84 -2.12 12.72 19.84
N ALA A 85 -0.80 12.51 19.84
CA ALA A 85 0.10 13.57 19.46
C ALA A 85 -0.49 14.11 18.16
N SER A 86 -0.67 15.43 18.07
CA SER A 86 -0.94 16.08 16.80
C SER A 86 0.14 15.61 15.83
N LYS A 87 -0.17 14.56 15.06
CA LYS A 87 0.63 14.11 13.93
C LYS A 87 0.93 15.39 13.18
N ALA A 88 2.21 15.77 13.08
CA ALA A 88 2.58 16.97 12.34
C ALA A 88 1.88 16.85 10.99
N LEU A 89 0.87 17.68 10.77
CA LEU A 89 -0.02 17.54 9.63
C LEU A 89 0.85 17.78 8.41
N THR A 90 1.05 16.74 7.61
CA THR A 90 1.76 16.91 6.35
C THR A 90 0.85 17.67 5.40
N ALA A 91 1.41 18.38 4.40
CA ALA A 91 0.59 19.05 3.39
C ALA A 91 -0.45 18.09 2.77
N ARG A 92 -0.10 16.81 2.64
CA ARG A 92 -1.00 15.72 2.22
C ARG A 92 -2.21 15.51 3.13
N ASP A 93 -2.04 15.59 4.46
CA ASP A 93 -3.14 15.40 5.43
C ASP A 93 -4.15 16.56 5.39
N LEU A 94 -3.75 17.72 4.83
CA LEU A 94 -4.61 18.89 4.65
C LEU A 94 -5.34 18.93 3.29
N LEU A 95 -4.91 18.12 2.33
CA LEU A 95 -5.54 18.09 1.01
C LEU A 95 -6.83 17.27 1.04
N PRO A 96 -7.91 17.76 0.39
CA PRO A 96 -9.13 16.98 0.24
C PRO A 96 -8.83 15.74 -0.61
N GLN A 97 -9.29 14.59 -0.13
CA GLN A 97 -9.19 13.33 -0.86
C GLN A 97 -10.20 13.35 -2.01
N GLN A 98 -9.71 13.55 -3.23
CA GLN A 98 -10.51 13.58 -4.45
C GLN A 98 -10.01 12.50 -5.41
N LYS A 99 -10.91 11.92 -6.20
CA LYS A 99 -10.54 11.01 -7.29
C LYS A 99 -10.11 11.83 -8.49
N VAL A 100 -8.96 11.46 -9.06
CA VAL A 100 -8.31 12.15 -10.16
C VAL A 100 -7.73 11.13 -11.13
N TRP A 101 -7.50 11.57 -12.35
CA TRP A 101 -6.80 10.83 -13.38
C TRP A 101 -5.43 11.46 -13.61
N ILE A 102 -4.41 10.61 -13.68
CA ILE A 102 -3.05 11.01 -14.04
C ILE A 102 -2.79 10.41 -15.41
N GLY A 103 -2.53 11.27 -16.38
CA GLY A 103 -2.20 10.86 -17.74
C GLY A 103 -0.74 11.17 -18.05
N VAL A 104 -0.09 10.27 -18.78
CA VAL A 104 1.28 10.45 -19.28
C VAL A 104 1.31 10.14 -20.77
N THR A 105 1.80 11.07 -21.59
CA THR A 105 1.97 10.87 -23.05
C THR A 105 3.16 9.96 -23.37
N ALA A 106 3.28 9.52 -24.62
CA ALA A 106 4.46 8.77 -25.07
C ALA A 106 5.76 9.60 -24.96
N ASP A 107 5.67 10.92 -25.13
CA ASP A 107 6.79 11.86 -25.01
C ASP A 107 7.13 12.20 -23.55
N GLY A 108 6.36 11.70 -22.59
CA GLY A 108 6.63 11.88 -21.16
C GLY A 108 6.02 13.14 -20.53
N LEU A 109 5.08 13.82 -21.20
CA LEU A 109 4.28 14.87 -20.57
C LEU A 109 3.29 14.23 -19.60
N VAL A 110 3.29 14.70 -18.36
CA VAL A 110 2.42 14.26 -17.28
C VAL A 110 1.54 15.40 -16.78
N SER A 111 0.27 15.09 -16.57
CA SER A 111 -0.66 15.97 -15.88
C SER A 111 -1.70 15.19 -15.09
N ARG A 112 -2.30 15.89 -14.12
CA ARG A 112 -3.41 15.40 -13.31
C ARG A 112 -4.69 16.14 -13.71
N SER A 113 -5.80 15.42 -13.79
CA SER A 113 -7.13 16.02 -13.97
C SER A 113 -7.55 16.84 -12.74
N VAL A 114 -8.53 17.72 -12.95
CA VAL A 114 -9.16 18.52 -11.88
C VAL A 114 -10.11 17.66 -11.04
N ASP A 115 -10.83 16.77 -11.71
CA ASP A 115 -11.95 15.99 -11.19
C ASP A 115 -11.85 14.51 -11.63
N ASP A 116 -12.84 13.70 -11.25
CA ASP A 116 -12.96 12.29 -11.66
C ASP A 116 -13.48 12.15 -13.11
N LYS A 117 -13.12 13.09 -14.00
CA LYS A 117 -13.44 13.03 -15.42
C LYS A 117 -12.29 12.33 -16.16
N GLU A 118 -12.64 11.24 -16.80
CA GLU A 118 -11.68 10.48 -17.60
C GLU A 118 -11.22 11.30 -18.83
N PRO A 119 -9.90 11.40 -19.08
CA PRO A 119 -9.34 12.02 -20.28
C PRO A 119 -9.78 11.32 -21.57
N LYS A 120 -9.63 12.01 -22.72
CA LYS A 120 -9.93 11.41 -24.02
C LYS A 120 -8.94 10.29 -24.33
N HIS A 121 -9.46 9.17 -24.84
CA HIS A 121 -8.66 8.01 -25.27
C HIS A 121 -8.13 8.12 -26.71
N SER A 122 -8.37 9.23 -27.41
CA SER A 122 -7.95 9.39 -28.81
C SER A 122 -7.51 10.81 -29.13
N GLY A 123 -6.72 10.95 -30.21
CA GLY A 123 -6.09 12.21 -30.61
C GLY A 123 -4.72 12.40 -29.95
N ASN A 124 -4.05 13.50 -30.30
CA ASN A 124 -2.67 13.77 -29.86
C ASN A 124 -2.52 13.91 -28.33
N ASP A 125 -3.60 14.28 -27.64
CA ASP A 125 -3.63 14.40 -26.17
C ASP A 125 -3.92 13.06 -25.46
N ALA A 126 -4.07 11.94 -26.20
CA ALA A 126 -4.41 10.66 -25.60
C ALA A 126 -3.23 10.12 -24.75
N PRO A 127 -3.47 9.77 -23.48
CA PRO A 127 -2.44 9.26 -22.60
C PRO A 127 -1.95 7.90 -23.08
N ARG A 128 -0.63 7.70 -23.03
CA ARG A 128 -0.01 6.37 -23.09
C ARG A 128 -0.30 5.63 -21.79
N TRP A 129 -0.02 6.23 -20.65
CA TRP A 129 -0.40 5.65 -19.35
C TRP A 129 -1.48 6.50 -18.73
N LEU A 130 -2.58 5.87 -18.33
CA LEU A 130 -3.71 6.52 -17.69
C LEU A 130 -3.98 5.83 -16.37
N VAL A 131 -3.85 6.57 -15.26
CA VAL A 131 -3.89 6.03 -13.90
C VAL A 131 -4.98 6.75 -13.12
N LYS A 132 -5.98 6.01 -12.65
CA LYS A 132 -6.97 6.51 -11.69
C LYS A 132 -6.39 6.41 -10.28
N ALA A 133 -6.33 7.53 -9.58
CA ALA A 133 -5.76 7.64 -8.25
C ALA A 133 -6.52 8.67 -7.40
N SER A 134 -6.16 8.78 -6.13
CA SER A 134 -6.56 9.90 -5.28
C SER A 134 -5.48 10.99 -5.23
N THR A 135 -5.88 12.23 -4.95
CA THR A 135 -4.97 13.36 -4.69
C THR A 135 -3.95 13.09 -3.60
N THR A 136 -4.31 12.26 -2.62
CA THR A 136 -3.38 11.88 -1.58
C THR A 136 -2.36 10.87 -2.11
N ASP A 137 -2.76 9.86 -2.88
CA ASP A 137 -1.98 8.68 -3.32
C ASP A 137 -0.55 8.93 -3.83
N THR A 138 0.24 7.86 -3.83
CA THR A 138 1.61 7.87 -4.33
C THR A 138 1.66 7.25 -5.72
N VAL A 139 2.23 7.97 -6.67
CA VAL A 139 2.40 7.59 -8.08
C VAL A 139 3.82 7.12 -8.29
N TYR A 140 3.98 5.99 -8.96
CA TYR A 140 5.28 5.41 -9.29
C TYR A 140 5.50 5.49 -10.79
N PHE A 141 6.57 6.19 -11.18
CA PHE A 141 7.07 6.20 -12.54
C PHE A 141 8.18 5.16 -12.65
N VAL A 142 8.06 4.23 -13.59
CA VAL A 142 9.02 3.13 -13.79
C VAL A 142 9.69 3.32 -15.14
N ALA A 143 11.01 3.44 -15.14
CA ALA A 143 11.82 3.48 -16.35
C ALA A 143 12.05 2.07 -16.91
N LYS A 144 12.32 1.98 -18.22
CA LYS A 144 12.70 0.75 -18.93
C LYS A 144 13.95 0.07 -18.35
N SER A 145 14.83 0.85 -17.71
CA SER A 145 16.03 0.38 -17.00
C SER A 145 15.72 -0.32 -15.66
N GLY A 146 14.47 -0.28 -15.19
CA GLY A 146 14.05 -0.82 -13.89
C GLY A 146 14.23 0.16 -12.72
N ARG A 147 14.78 1.36 -12.97
CA ARG A 147 14.75 2.49 -12.03
C ARG A 147 13.32 3.00 -11.89
N ALA A 148 12.94 3.38 -10.68
CA ALA A 148 11.63 3.93 -10.39
C ALA A 148 11.71 5.15 -9.47
N ALA A 149 10.67 5.97 -9.53
CA ALA A 149 10.51 7.16 -8.70
C ALA A 149 9.11 7.19 -8.09
N ALA A 150 9.03 7.46 -6.80
CA ALA A 150 7.78 7.65 -6.07
C ALA A 150 7.50 9.15 -5.93
N VAL A 151 6.32 9.59 -6.37
CA VAL A 151 5.89 10.99 -6.38
C VAL A 151 4.52 11.08 -5.74
N ALA A 152 4.27 12.11 -4.92
CA ALA A 152 2.94 12.32 -4.38
C ALA A 152 2.02 12.88 -5.47
N ALA A 153 0.81 12.32 -5.62
CA ALA A 153 -0.12 12.70 -6.69
C ALA A 153 -0.48 14.19 -6.70
N HIS A 154 -0.40 14.88 -5.56
CA HIS A 154 -0.67 16.31 -5.46
C HIS A 154 0.42 17.24 -5.98
N ILE A 155 1.64 16.74 -6.17
CA ILE A 155 2.75 17.52 -6.74
C ILE A 155 2.62 17.59 -8.27
N ILE A 156 1.96 16.60 -8.88
CA ILE A 156 1.72 16.56 -10.32
C ILE A 156 0.82 17.74 -10.72
N PRO A 157 1.23 18.57 -11.70
CA PRO A 157 0.48 19.74 -12.08
C PRO A 157 -0.86 19.38 -12.68
N GLN A 158 -1.83 20.23 -12.39
CA GLN A 158 -3.18 20.07 -12.86
C GLN A 158 -3.34 20.72 -14.23
N ALA A 159 -3.91 19.99 -15.18
CA ALA A 159 -4.20 20.51 -16.51
C ALA A 159 -5.44 19.84 -17.11
N GLU A 160 -6.16 20.57 -17.97
CA GLU A 160 -7.30 20.01 -18.71
C GLU A 160 -6.86 19.13 -19.88
N LYS A 161 -5.73 19.47 -20.51
CA LYS A 161 -5.12 18.74 -21.62
C LYS A 161 -3.75 18.21 -21.24
N LEU A 162 -3.40 17.02 -21.72
CA LEU A 162 -2.09 16.43 -21.49
C LEU A 162 -0.96 17.22 -22.16
N SER A 163 -1.22 17.85 -23.31
CA SER A 163 -0.26 18.75 -23.98
C SER A 163 0.17 19.95 -23.12
N GLN A 164 -0.60 20.33 -22.11
CA GLN A 164 -0.26 21.40 -21.15
C GLN A 164 0.44 20.87 -19.89
N GLY A 165 0.72 19.57 -19.84
CA GLY A 165 1.43 18.95 -18.73
C GLY A 165 2.89 19.38 -18.63
N THR A 166 3.59 18.84 -17.64
CA THR A 166 5.03 19.02 -17.49
C THR A 166 5.73 17.71 -17.79
N MET A 167 7.01 17.76 -18.15
CA MET A 167 7.77 16.53 -18.37
C MET A 167 7.92 15.73 -17.07
N PHE A 168 7.84 14.40 -17.14
CA PHE A 168 7.90 13.51 -15.97
C PHE A 168 9.18 13.70 -15.13
N HIS A 169 10.32 13.99 -15.76
CA HIS A 169 11.61 14.23 -15.08
C HIS A 169 11.66 15.58 -14.33
N ARG A 170 10.68 16.47 -14.51
CA ARG A 170 10.55 17.71 -13.72
C ARG A 170 9.74 17.52 -12.44
N VAL A 171 8.86 16.50 -12.41
CA VAL A 171 8.02 16.19 -11.24
C VAL A 171 8.50 14.97 -10.47
N SER A 172 9.51 14.27 -11.00
CA SER A 172 10.11 13.07 -10.40
C SER A 172 11.64 13.17 -10.42
N PRO A 173 12.34 12.44 -9.54
CA PRO A 173 13.80 12.35 -9.56
C PRO A 173 14.39 11.54 -10.73
N LEU A 174 13.58 11.12 -11.70
CA LEU A 174 14.08 10.51 -12.94
C LEU A 174 14.73 11.59 -13.83
N THR A 175 15.55 11.13 -14.78
CA THR A 175 16.31 12.00 -15.69
C THR A 175 15.68 12.02 -17.08
N GLU A 176 16.08 12.99 -17.92
CA GLU A 176 15.65 13.06 -19.32
C GLU A 176 16.07 11.84 -20.16
N ALA A 177 17.14 11.15 -19.75
CA ALA A 177 17.61 9.92 -20.39
C ALA A 177 16.75 8.70 -20.04
N ASP A 178 15.97 8.75 -18.96
CA ASP A 178 15.10 7.66 -18.56
C ASP A 178 13.87 7.59 -19.49
N THR A 179 13.61 6.44 -20.10
CA THR A 179 12.36 6.22 -20.85
C THR A 179 11.38 5.44 -19.99
N LEU A 180 10.14 5.92 -19.85
CA LEU A 180 9.11 5.23 -19.07
C LEU A 180 8.69 3.89 -19.71
N ALA A 181 8.47 2.91 -18.85
CA ALA A 181 7.89 1.60 -19.15
C ALA A 181 6.46 1.49 -18.61
N ALA A 182 6.25 1.90 -17.36
CA ALA A 182 4.96 1.80 -16.69
C ALA A 182 4.75 2.95 -15.70
N VAL A 183 3.48 3.24 -15.41
CA VAL A 183 3.07 4.17 -14.38
C VAL A 183 1.91 3.54 -13.61
N PHE A 184 2.00 3.51 -12.29
CA PHE A 184 0.97 2.97 -11.41
C PHE A 184 0.87 3.78 -10.13
N ALA A 185 -0.20 3.62 -9.35
CA ALA A 185 -0.40 4.33 -8.09
C ALA A 185 -0.66 3.37 -6.93
N LEU A 186 -0.26 3.74 -5.72
CA LEU A 186 -0.65 3.05 -4.49
C LEU A 186 -1.24 4.03 -3.49
N PRO A 187 -2.21 3.59 -2.67
CA PRO A 187 -2.72 4.39 -1.57
C PRO A 187 -1.61 4.86 -0.63
N SER A 188 -1.83 6.02 0.00
CA SER A 188 -0.92 6.57 1.03
C SER A 188 -0.53 5.57 2.09
N GLN A 189 -1.57 4.93 2.61
CA GLN A 189 -1.50 3.98 3.69
C GLN A 189 -1.59 2.63 3.02
N LYS A 190 -0.44 2.03 2.75
CA LYS A 190 -0.36 0.71 2.12
C LYS A 190 -1.10 -0.36 2.92
N SER A 191 -1.28 -0.14 4.23
CA SER A 191 -2.11 -0.95 5.12
C SER A 191 -3.60 -0.99 4.73
N SER A 192 -4.08 -0.14 3.82
CA SER A 192 -5.43 -0.26 3.25
C SER A 192 -5.55 -1.38 2.22
N LEU A 193 -4.41 -1.93 1.78
CA LEU A 193 -4.32 -3.08 0.89
C LEU A 193 -3.92 -4.32 1.72
N PRO A 194 -4.26 -5.53 1.25
CA PRO A 194 -3.77 -6.77 1.83
C PRO A 194 -2.24 -6.77 2.00
N GLU A 195 -1.72 -7.29 3.10
CA GLU A 195 -0.27 -7.31 3.40
C GLU A 195 0.55 -8.06 2.35
N GLU A 196 -0.03 -9.10 1.76
CA GLU A 196 0.57 -9.94 0.71
C GLU A 196 0.56 -9.28 -0.68
N THR A 197 0.02 -8.05 -0.80
CA THR A 197 -0.05 -7.38 -2.10
C THR A 197 1.36 -7.21 -2.67
N CYS A 198 1.54 -7.65 -3.91
CA CYS A 198 2.81 -7.59 -4.61
C CYS A 198 2.72 -6.72 -5.86
N VAL A 199 3.88 -6.16 -6.23
CA VAL A 199 4.16 -5.61 -7.55
C VAL A 199 4.84 -6.70 -8.37
N ILE A 200 4.28 -6.99 -9.54
CA ILE A 200 4.89 -7.86 -10.54
C ILE A 200 5.44 -6.99 -11.66
N THR A 201 6.70 -7.24 -12.03
CA THR A 201 7.35 -6.61 -13.19
C THR A 201 7.63 -7.68 -14.23
N ALA A 202 7.44 -7.32 -15.51
CA ALA A 202 7.79 -8.15 -16.65
C ALA A 202 8.80 -7.43 -17.54
N THR A 203 9.78 -8.19 -18.05
CA THR A 203 10.76 -7.69 -19.01
C THR A 203 10.51 -8.23 -20.41
N ARG A 204 11.08 -7.55 -21.40
CA ARG A 204 11.00 -7.90 -22.83
C ARG A 204 11.50 -9.31 -23.10
N LEU A 205 12.58 -9.74 -22.42
CA LEU A 205 13.13 -11.09 -22.56
C LEU A 205 12.41 -12.13 -21.68
N GLY A 206 11.25 -11.79 -21.13
CA GLY A 206 10.39 -12.74 -20.44
C GLY A 206 10.79 -13.04 -19.00
N MET A 207 11.59 -12.18 -18.35
CA MET A 207 11.81 -12.28 -16.92
C MET A 207 10.64 -11.68 -16.14
N ILE A 208 10.33 -12.30 -15.01
CA ILE A 208 9.26 -11.89 -14.10
C ILE A 208 9.82 -11.77 -12.69
N LYS A 209 9.45 -10.69 -12.01
CA LYS A 209 9.81 -10.48 -10.62
C LYS A 209 8.61 -10.03 -9.81
N LYS A 210 8.42 -10.65 -8.65
CA LYS A 210 7.42 -10.29 -7.65
C LYS A 210 8.10 -9.61 -6.46
N SER A 211 7.62 -8.44 -6.04
CA SER A 211 8.14 -7.68 -4.88
C SER A 211 6.98 -7.21 -4.01
N LEU A 212 7.12 -7.23 -2.68
CA LEU A 212 6.04 -6.78 -1.80
C LEU A 212 5.84 -5.26 -1.88
N ILE A 213 4.59 -4.79 -1.81
CA ILE A 213 4.33 -3.33 -1.82
C ILE A 213 4.94 -2.61 -0.60
N THR A 214 5.16 -3.34 0.50
CA THR A 214 5.77 -2.83 1.73
C THR A 214 7.24 -2.44 1.53
N GLU A 215 7.93 -3.05 0.57
CA GLU A 215 9.31 -2.70 0.23
C GLU A 215 9.41 -1.42 -0.61
N LEU A 216 8.34 -1.03 -1.30
CA LEU A 216 8.38 0.17 -2.14
C LEU A 216 8.51 1.42 -1.24
N PRO A 217 9.41 2.35 -1.55
CA PRO A 217 9.52 3.58 -0.78
C PRO A 217 8.33 4.52 -1.02
N GLY A 218 8.09 5.43 -0.09
CA GLY A 218 7.16 6.55 -0.28
C GLY A 218 7.73 7.65 -1.18
N PRO A 219 6.97 8.73 -1.42
CA PRO A 219 7.45 9.87 -2.19
C PRO A 219 8.79 10.41 -1.65
N SER A 220 9.78 10.56 -2.53
CA SER A 220 11.10 11.06 -2.14
C SER A 220 11.81 11.75 -3.31
N SER A 221 12.89 12.48 -3.02
CA SER A 221 13.76 13.09 -4.02
C SER A 221 14.78 12.11 -4.63
N GLN A 222 14.73 10.83 -4.26
CA GLN A 222 15.65 9.80 -4.75
C GLN A 222 14.91 8.78 -5.61
N THR A 223 15.61 8.28 -6.62
CA THR A 223 15.17 7.10 -7.37
C THR A 223 15.53 5.83 -6.60
N PHE A 224 14.78 4.76 -6.81
CA PHE A 224 15.10 3.43 -6.30
C PHE A 224 15.07 2.39 -7.43
N ALA A 225 15.70 1.24 -7.24
CA ALA A 225 15.60 0.14 -8.18
C ALA A 225 14.33 -0.67 -7.89
N LEU A 226 13.39 -0.75 -8.84
CA LEU A 226 12.23 -1.64 -8.72
C LEU A 226 12.61 -3.07 -9.12
N VAL A 227 13.40 -3.19 -10.19
CA VAL A 227 13.93 -4.45 -10.72
C VAL A 227 15.30 -4.21 -11.34
N LYS A 228 16.22 -5.15 -11.15
CA LYS A 228 17.50 -5.14 -11.87
C LYS A 228 17.28 -5.71 -13.27
N VAL A 229 17.52 -4.89 -14.29
CA VAL A 229 17.37 -5.30 -15.70
C VAL A 229 18.72 -5.78 -16.24
N ASN A 230 18.71 -6.88 -16.98
CA ASN A 230 19.91 -7.42 -17.62
C ASN A 230 20.27 -6.64 -18.90
N GLU A 231 21.51 -6.78 -19.35
CA GLU A 231 21.97 -6.15 -20.59
C GLU A 231 21.14 -6.61 -21.81
N GLY A 232 20.72 -5.67 -22.66
CA GLY A 232 19.86 -5.94 -23.81
C GLY A 232 18.37 -6.14 -23.50
N ASP A 233 17.99 -6.14 -22.22
CA ASP A 233 16.60 -6.26 -21.77
C ASP A 233 16.00 -4.91 -21.35
N ARG A 234 14.69 -4.88 -21.13
CA ARG A 234 13.96 -3.72 -20.60
C ARG A 234 12.67 -4.13 -19.92
N VAL A 235 12.26 -3.38 -18.90
CA VAL A 235 10.91 -3.49 -18.34
C VAL A 235 9.89 -3.10 -19.41
N ILE A 236 8.84 -3.91 -19.54
CA ILE A 236 7.73 -3.64 -20.47
C ILE A 236 6.43 -3.32 -19.74
N GLU A 237 6.18 -3.94 -18.57
CA GLU A 237 4.88 -3.89 -17.91
C GLU A 237 5.04 -4.06 -16.39
N VAL A 238 4.14 -3.42 -15.65
CA VAL A 238 4.06 -3.53 -14.19
C VAL A 238 2.61 -3.70 -13.77
N ALA A 239 2.33 -4.75 -13.00
CA ALA A 239 1.00 -5.04 -12.49
C ALA A 239 1.03 -5.23 -10.97
N LEU A 240 -0.15 -5.15 -10.35
CA LEU A 240 -0.33 -5.52 -8.95
C LEU A 240 -1.02 -6.87 -8.86
N THR A 241 -0.82 -7.54 -7.74
CA THR A 241 -1.50 -8.79 -7.41
C THR A 241 -1.75 -8.83 -5.90
N ASP A 242 -2.77 -9.57 -5.48
CA ASP A 242 -3.07 -9.79 -4.06
C ASP A 242 -2.11 -10.82 -3.40
N GLY A 243 -1.24 -11.46 -4.19
CA GLY A 243 -0.18 -12.35 -3.73
C GLY A 243 -0.67 -13.73 -3.29
N LYS A 244 -1.92 -14.11 -3.61
CA LYS A 244 -2.56 -15.33 -3.10
C LYS A 244 -2.88 -16.37 -4.17
N SER A 245 -3.63 -15.99 -5.20
CA SER A 245 -4.27 -16.97 -6.09
C SER A 245 -4.45 -16.48 -7.52
N LYS A 246 -3.66 -15.47 -7.91
CA LYS A 246 -3.66 -14.97 -9.27
C LYS A 246 -2.74 -15.78 -10.17
N ASP A 247 -3.03 -15.73 -11.45
CA ASP A 247 -2.20 -16.20 -12.54
C ASP A 247 -1.58 -15.02 -13.27
N ILE A 248 -0.39 -15.23 -13.82
CA ILE A 248 0.30 -14.30 -14.69
C ILE A 248 0.14 -14.81 -16.11
N LEU A 249 -0.45 -13.99 -16.98
CA LEU A 249 -0.52 -14.20 -18.42
C LEU A 249 0.53 -13.32 -19.10
N LEU A 250 1.41 -13.92 -19.88
CA LEU A 250 2.35 -13.21 -20.75
C LEU A 250 2.00 -13.49 -22.21
N ALA A 251 2.15 -12.49 -23.07
CA ALA A 251 1.98 -12.63 -24.51
C ALA A 251 3.23 -12.13 -25.25
N THR A 252 3.57 -12.77 -26.37
CA THR A 252 4.74 -12.46 -27.18
C THR A 252 4.39 -11.86 -28.53
N ALA A 253 5.34 -11.15 -29.14
CA ALA A 253 5.21 -10.55 -30.45
C ALA A 253 4.89 -11.60 -31.54
N ALA A 254 5.43 -12.81 -31.41
CA ALA A 254 5.17 -13.92 -32.35
C ALA A 254 3.79 -14.58 -32.21
N GLY A 255 2.93 -14.12 -31.29
CA GLY A 255 1.58 -14.66 -31.13
C GLY A 255 1.47 -15.81 -30.14
N MET A 256 2.48 -16.04 -29.30
CA MET A 256 2.44 -17.02 -28.22
C MET A 256 1.96 -16.38 -26.92
N ALA A 257 1.36 -17.18 -26.03
CA ALA A 257 1.04 -16.73 -24.68
C ALA A 257 1.17 -17.86 -23.66
N ILE A 258 1.62 -17.53 -22.45
CA ILE A 258 1.74 -18.46 -21.33
C ILE A 258 0.97 -17.93 -20.13
N ARG A 259 0.18 -18.81 -19.49
CA ARG A 259 -0.48 -18.53 -18.22
C ARG A 259 0.03 -19.49 -17.15
N PHE A 260 0.52 -18.96 -16.05
CA PHE A 260 1.02 -19.77 -14.92
C PHE A 260 0.66 -19.10 -13.59
N LYS A 261 0.68 -19.85 -12.50
CA LYS A 261 0.31 -19.33 -11.18
C LYS A 261 1.35 -18.36 -10.66
N GLU A 262 0.94 -17.28 -10.00
CA GLU A 262 1.88 -16.34 -9.39
C GLU A 262 2.73 -16.97 -8.27
N ASP A 263 2.26 -18.07 -7.68
CA ASP A 263 2.97 -18.85 -6.65
C ASP A 263 4.28 -19.45 -7.18
N ASP A 264 4.38 -19.69 -8.49
CA ASP A 264 5.60 -20.16 -9.15
C ASP A 264 6.73 -19.10 -9.15
N VAL A 265 6.43 -17.89 -8.69
CA VAL A 265 7.35 -16.76 -8.52
C VAL A 265 7.33 -16.32 -7.07
N ARG A 266 8.39 -16.64 -6.32
CA ARG A 266 8.54 -16.15 -4.94
C ARG A 266 8.71 -14.63 -4.88
N PRO A 267 8.25 -13.95 -3.83
CA PRO A 267 8.64 -12.57 -3.55
C PRO A 267 10.16 -12.43 -3.43
N MET A 268 10.69 -11.33 -3.96
CA MET A 268 12.12 -11.01 -3.96
C MET A 268 12.33 -9.53 -3.65
N GLY A 269 13.49 -9.20 -3.08
CA GLY A 269 13.86 -7.82 -2.78
C GLY A 269 14.07 -6.94 -4.01
N LEU A 270 14.02 -5.63 -3.82
CA LEU A 270 14.20 -4.60 -4.86
C LEU A 270 15.43 -4.77 -5.79
N VAL A 271 16.54 -5.32 -5.32
CA VAL A 271 17.78 -5.47 -6.11
C VAL A 271 17.78 -6.73 -7.00
N ALA A 272 16.84 -7.66 -6.82
CA ALA A 272 16.76 -8.87 -7.63
C ALA A 272 16.33 -8.59 -9.08
N ALA A 273 16.79 -9.45 -10.01
CA ALA A 273 16.43 -9.40 -11.43
C ALA A 273 15.14 -10.17 -11.76
N GLY A 274 14.75 -11.15 -10.94
CA GLY A 274 13.59 -12.01 -11.16
C GLY A 274 13.96 -13.42 -11.62
N VAL A 275 12.96 -14.12 -12.14
CA VAL A 275 13.03 -15.49 -12.66
C VAL A 275 12.41 -15.54 -14.05
N ASN A 276 12.75 -16.54 -14.87
CA ASN A 276 12.21 -16.63 -16.22
C ASN A 276 10.71 -16.98 -16.21
N GLY A 277 9.85 -16.12 -16.75
CA GLY A 277 8.41 -16.35 -16.88
C GLY A 277 8.04 -17.20 -18.10
N MET A 278 8.65 -16.91 -19.25
CA MET A 278 8.35 -17.56 -20.52
C MET A 278 9.64 -17.94 -21.25
N LYS A 279 9.63 -19.10 -21.92
CA LYS A 279 10.71 -19.45 -22.84
C LYS A 279 10.39 -18.86 -24.22
N LEU A 280 11.24 -17.93 -24.65
CA LEU A 280 11.11 -17.26 -25.94
C LEU A 280 11.88 -18.03 -27.03
N ASP A 281 11.35 -18.00 -28.25
CA ASP A 281 12.07 -18.43 -29.44
C ASP A 281 12.94 -17.29 -29.98
N ASP A 282 13.82 -17.58 -30.94
CA ASP A 282 14.78 -16.62 -31.47
C ASP A 282 14.06 -15.37 -32.02
N LYS A 283 14.49 -14.19 -31.53
CA LYS A 283 13.96 -12.87 -31.89
C LYS A 283 12.51 -12.61 -31.45
N ASP A 284 11.91 -13.51 -30.67
CA ASP A 284 10.63 -13.24 -30.02
C ASP A 284 10.82 -12.38 -28.76
N GLU A 285 9.77 -11.67 -28.37
CA GLU A 285 9.79 -10.75 -27.23
C GLU A 285 8.42 -10.68 -26.57
N VAL A 286 8.39 -10.50 -25.25
CA VAL A 286 7.14 -10.26 -24.53
C VAL A 286 6.64 -8.85 -24.83
N VAL A 287 5.35 -8.74 -25.17
CA VAL A 287 4.68 -7.48 -25.54
C VAL A 287 3.62 -7.04 -24.53
N GLY A 288 3.27 -7.90 -23.58
CA GLY A 288 2.39 -7.51 -22.47
C GLY A 288 2.24 -8.60 -21.42
N MET A 289 1.73 -8.17 -20.26
CA MET A 289 1.48 -9.01 -19.10
C MET A 289 0.11 -8.64 -18.50
N GLU A 290 -0.65 -9.66 -18.09
CA GLU A 290 -1.95 -9.49 -17.44
C GLU A 290 -2.07 -10.39 -16.21
N ILE A 291 -2.80 -9.92 -15.20
CA ILE A 291 -3.03 -10.65 -13.94
C ILE A 291 -4.46 -11.19 -13.95
N LEU A 292 -4.61 -12.51 -13.91
CA LEU A 292 -5.89 -13.21 -13.98
C LEU A 292 -6.19 -13.95 -12.66
N PRO A 293 -7.45 -14.29 -12.33
CA PRO A 293 -8.66 -13.79 -12.96
C PRO A 293 -8.83 -12.29 -12.69
N ALA A 294 -9.24 -11.58 -13.74
CA ALA A 294 -9.62 -10.17 -13.68
C ALA A 294 -11.08 -9.99 -14.12
N GLU A 295 -11.68 -8.83 -13.86
CA GLU A 295 -13.02 -8.52 -14.36
C GLU A 295 -12.97 -8.22 -15.86
N GLY A 296 -13.67 -9.02 -16.67
CA GLY A 296 -13.83 -8.78 -18.10
C GLY A 296 -13.11 -9.79 -18.99
N GLU A 297 -12.68 -9.35 -20.16
CA GLU A 297 -12.25 -10.19 -21.27
C GLU A 297 -10.87 -9.77 -21.76
N ILE A 298 -10.14 -10.71 -22.36
CA ILE A 298 -8.83 -10.45 -22.95
C ILE A 298 -9.03 -9.85 -24.34
N LEU A 299 -8.35 -8.75 -24.61
CA LEU A 299 -8.22 -8.16 -25.93
C LEU A 299 -6.77 -8.25 -26.38
N ILE A 300 -6.53 -8.81 -27.56
CA ILE A 300 -5.22 -8.80 -28.22
C ILE A 300 -5.31 -7.97 -29.49
N VAL A 301 -4.31 -7.13 -29.73
CA VAL A 301 -4.21 -6.26 -30.91
C VAL A 301 -2.93 -6.56 -31.67
N THR A 302 -3.01 -6.59 -33.00
CA THR A 302 -1.89 -6.84 -33.91
C THR A 302 -1.32 -5.54 -34.47
N SER A 303 -0.09 -5.60 -35.00
CA SER A 303 0.61 -4.46 -35.59
C SER A 303 -0.09 -3.87 -36.82
N ASP A 304 -0.90 -4.66 -37.53
CA ASP A 304 -1.72 -4.25 -38.69
C ASP A 304 -3.12 -3.73 -38.32
N GLY A 305 -3.39 -3.52 -37.02
CA GLY A 305 -4.62 -2.86 -36.55
C GLY A 305 -5.84 -3.78 -36.46
N LYS A 306 -5.64 -5.10 -36.46
CA LYS A 306 -6.69 -6.07 -36.15
C LYS A 306 -6.71 -6.39 -34.66
N ALA A 307 -7.88 -6.80 -34.17
CA ALA A 307 -8.03 -7.18 -32.78
C ALA A 307 -8.94 -8.40 -32.61
N LYS A 308 -8.75 -9.09 -31.50
CA LYS A 308 -9.53 -10.27 -31.10
C LYS A 308 -9.84 -10.19 -29.62
N ARG A 309 -11.12 -10.35 -29.30
CA ARG A 309 -11.62 -10.45 -27.92
C ARG A 309 -11.85 -11.92 -27.56
N MET A 310 -11.36 -12.34 -26.40
CA MET A 310 -11.34 -13.73 -25.96
C MET A 310 -11.70 -13.83 -24.49
N GLU A 311 -12.34 -14.93 -24.12
CA GLU A 311 -12.51 -15.27 -22.72
C GLU A 311 -11.19 -15.70 -22.07
N GLN A 312 -11.01 -15.39 -20.78
CA GLN A 312 -9.81 -15.76 -20.03
C GLN A 312 -9.58 -17.28 -19.97
N LYS A 313 -10.66 -18.07 -20.03
CA LYS A 313 -10.60 -19.55 -20.04
C LYS A 313 -9.95 -20.14 -21.29
N GLU A 314 -9.84 -19.37 -22.37
CA GLU A 314 -9.16 -19.81 -23.59
C GLU A 314 -7.67 -20.06 -23.32
N PHE A 315 -7.06 -19.38 -22.34
CA PHE A 315 -5.66 -19.53 -21.96
C PHE A 315 -5.53 -20.51 -20.78
N PRO A 316 -5.12 -21.78 -21.04
CA PRO A 316 -4.99 -22.78 -19.98
C PRO A 316 -3.79 -22.47 -19.08
N VAL A 317 -3.93 -22.79 -17.79
CA VAL A 317 -2.82 -22.69 -16.83
C VAL A 317 -1.83 -23.82 -17.08
N GLN A 318 -0.55 -23.48 -17.12
CA GLN A 318 0.57 -24.42 -17.23
C GLN A 318 1.73 -23.98 -16.32
N GLY A 319 2.81 -24.75 -16.29
CA GLY A 319 4.01 -24.38 -15.52
C GLY A 319 4.75 -23.18 -16.13
N ARG A 320 5.37 -22.37 -15.27
CA ARG A 320 6.26 -21.27 -15.67
C ARG A 320 7.41 -21.75 -16.57
N TYR A 321 7.93 -20.85 -17.41
CA TYR A 321 9.07 -21.07 -18.31
C TYR A 321 8.83 -22.09 -19.44
N GLY A 322 7.56 -22.36 -19.75
CA GLY A 322 7.17 -23.03 -21.00
C GLY A 322 7.15 -22.08 -22.21
N LYS A 323 6.96 -22.64 -23.41
CA LYS A 323 6.76 -21.87 -24.65
C LYS A 323 5.38 -21.21 -24.77
N GLY A 324 4.42 -21.60 -23.93
CA GLY A 324 3.05 -21.13 -24.08
C GLY A 324 2.23 -21.90 -25.11
N VAL A 325 1.05 -21.37 -25.37
CA VAL A 325 0.11 -21.80 -26.41
C VAL A 325 -0.01 -20.69 -27.46
N ILE A 326 -0.46 -21.04 -28.66
CA ILE A 326 -0.75 -20.05 -29.69
C ILE A 326 -1.92 -19.17 -29.23
N ALA A 327 -1.66 -17.88 -29.01
CA ALA A 327 -2.67 -16.87 -28.72
C ALA A 327 -3.35 -16.41 -30.02
N TRP A 328 -2.55 -16.20 -31.07
CA TRP A 328 -3.02 -15.90 -32.41
C TRP A 328 -2.00 -16.39 -33.43
N ASP A 329 -2.46 -17.16 -34.41
CA ASP A 329 -1.66 -17.51 -35.59
C ASP A 329 -1.56 -16.31 -36.54
N LEU A 330 -0.36 -15.73 -36.65
CA LEU A 330 -0.12 -14.46 -37.36
C LEU A 330 0.52 -14.71 -38.73
N PRO A 331 -0.02 -14.13 -39.82
CA PRO A 331 0.57 -14.27 -41.13
C PRO A 331 1.76 -13.33 -41.36
N GLY A 332 2.82 -13.85 -41.97
CA GLY A 332 3.91 -13.05 -42.55
C GLY A 332 4.70 -12.24 -41.53
N LYS A 333 4.64 -10.90 -41.65
CA LYS A 333 5.40 -9.95 -40.81
C LYS A 333 4.54 -9.30 -39.70
N VAL A 334 3.28 -9.71 -39.54
CA VAL A 334 2.39 -9.17 -38.51
C VAL A 334 2.81 -9.71 -37.14
N LYS A 335 2.80 -8.84 -36.13
CA LYS A 335 3.15 -9.17 -34.75
C LYS A 335 2.00 -8.81 -33.81
N LEU A 336 1.97 -9.38 -32.61
CA LEU A 336 1.16 -8.83 -31.54
C LEU A 336 1.77 -7.51 -31.06
N ALA A 337 0.94 -6.47 -30.97
CA ALA A 337 1.33 -5.17 -30.45
C ALA A 337 1.06 -5.04 -28.95
N GLY A 338 0.08 -5.79 -28.42
CA GLY A 338 -0.21 -5.79 -27.00
C GLY A 338 -1.41 -6.66 -26.64
N ILE A 339 -1.56 -6.85 -25.33
CA ILE A 339 -2.66 -7.57 -24.70
C ILE A 339 -3.19 -6.70 -23.56
N VAL A 340 -4.51 -6.62 -23.43
CA VAL A 340 -5.16 -5.94 -22.30
C VAL A 340 -6.32 -6.76 -21.76
N VAL A 341 -6.65 -6.61 -20.48
CA VAL A 341 -7.89 -7.13 -19.88
C VAL A 341 -8.75 -6.00 -19.33
N ASP A 342 -10.00 -5.95 -19.77
CA ASP A 342 -10.98 -5.03 -19.18
C ASP A 342 -12.43 -5.46 -19.45
N LYS A 343 -13.36 -4.73 -18.83
CA LYS A 343 -14.80 -4.90 -19.05
C LYS A 343 -15.17 -4.56 -20.50
N PRO A 344 -16.16 -5.26 -21.09
CA PRO A 344 -16.57 -5.03 -22.47
C PRO A 344 -16.95 -3.58 -22.80
N ASN A 345 -17.53 -2.84 -21.86
CA ASN A 345 -17.98 -1.47 -22.07
C ASN A 345 -16.87 -0.41 -21.94
N HIS A 346 -15.64 -0.79 -21.61
CA HIS A 346 -14.53 0.14 -21.45
C HIS A 346 -13.84 0.46 -22.78
N MET A 347 -13.11 1.58 -22.79
CA MET A 347 -12.34 2.06 -23.94
C MET A 347 -10.88 1.58 -23.85
N ALA A 348 -10.39 0.99 -24.93
CA ALA A 348 -8.97 0.76 -25.16
C ALA A 348 -8.40 1.91 -26.00
N THR A 349 -7.19 2.34 -25.65
CA THR A 349 -6.39 3.31 -26.41
C THR A 349 -5.34 2.55 -27.21
N ILE A 350 -5.30 2.76 -28.51
CA ILE A 350 -4.41 2.10 -29.46
C ILE A 350 -3.41 3.14 -29.96
N HIS A 351 -2.13 2.89 -29.71
CA HIS A 351 -1.05 3.80 -30.07
C HIS A 351 -0.37 3.34 -31.36
N LEU A 352 -0.17 4.27 -32.28
CA LEU A 352 0.52 4.03 -33.53
C LEU A 352 1.93 4.64 -33.48
N THR A 353 2.80 4.22 -34.40
CA THR A 353 4.19 4.72 -34.51
C THR A 353 4.28 6.18 -34.94
N LYS A 354 3.37 6.64 -35.81
CA LYS A 354 3.43 7.98 -36.42
C LYS A 354 2.13 8.78 -36.28
N GLY A 355 0.99 8.09 -36.29
CA GLY A 355 -0.34 8.68 -36.21
C GLY A 355 -0.81 8.92 -34.79
N ALA A 356 -1.81 9.79 -34.67
CA ALA A 356 -2.48 10.06 -33.42
C ALA A 356 -3.15 8.80 -32.86
N PRO A 357 -3.06 8.54 -31.55
CA PRO A 357 -3.73 7.41 -30.92
C PRO A 357 -5.22 7.34 -31.24
N LYS A 358 -5.71 6.12 -31.45
CA LYS A 358 -7.10 5.81 -31.72
C LYS A 358 -7.70 5.11 -30.52
N SER A 359 -9.02 5.05 -30.46
CA SER A 359 -9.71 4.34 -29.39
C SER A 359 -10.80 3.46 -29.94
N THR A 360 -11.05 2.36 -29.24
CA THR A 360 -12.12 1.42 -29.54
C THR A 360 -12.73 0.91 -28.25
N ARG A 361 -14.03 0.61 -28.26
CA ARG A 361 -14.64 -0.12 -27.14
C ARG A 361 -14.34 -1.60 -27.27
N LEU A 362 -14.16 -2.28 -26.14
CA LEU A 362 -13.91 -3.72 -26.16
C LEU A 362 -15.12 -4.48 -26.75
N ASP A 363 -16.34 -4.07 -26.45
CA ASP A 363 -17.59 -4.71 -26.91
C ASP A 363 -17.87 -4.55 -28.40
N ALA A 364 -17.27 -3.55 -29.06
CA ALA A 364 -17.33 -3.39 -30.51
C ALA A 364 -16.57 -4.50 -31.27
N ILE A 365 -15.70 -5.23 -30.58
CA ILE A 365 -14.87 -6.29 -31.14
C ILE A 365 -15.55 -7.63 -30.89
N THR A 366 -15.65 -8.45 -31.92
CA THR A 366 -16.33 -9.74 -31.84
C THR A 366 -15.55 -10.69 -30.94
N MET A 367 -16.26 -11.38 -30.06
CA MET A 367 -15.69 -12.45 -29.25
C MET A 367 -15.35 -13.65 -30.14
N ARG A 368 -14.12 -14.16 -30.04
CA ARG A 368 -13.61 -15.28 -30.82
C ARG A 368 -12.80 -16.21 -29.93
N LYS A 369 -12.57 -17.44 -30.40
CA LYS A 369 -11.63 -18.38 -29.79
C LYS A 369 -10.20 -18.09 -30.23
N ARG A 370 -9.19 -18.58 -29.49
CA ARG A 370 -7.77 -18.42 -29.88
C ARG A 370 -7.48 -18.93 -31.30
N ALA A 371 -7.99 -20.12 -31.62
CA ALA A 371 -7.79 -20.80 -32.91
C ALA A 371 -8.36 -20.06 -34.14
N ALA A 372 -9.17 -19.02 -33.95
CA ALA A 372 -9.67 -18.23 -35.07
C ALA A 372 -8.53 -17.42 -35.72
N THR A 373 -8.30 -17.59 -37.01
CA THR A 373 -7.28 -16.82 -37.74
C THR A 373 -7.74 -15.39 -38.03
N LYS A 374 -9.05 -15.17 -38.20
CA LYS A 374 -9.65 -13.85 -38.45
C LYS A 374 -9.77 -13.03 -37.15
N GLY A 375 -9.49 -11.73 -37.26
CA GLY A 375 -9.79 -10.70 -36.28
C GLY A 375 -10.48 -9.51 -36.93
N ASP A 376 -11.06 -8.65 -36.12
CA ASP A 376 -11.80 -7.48 -36.61
C ASP A 376 -10.84 -6.31 -36.77
N LEU A 377 -10.98 -5.55 -37.86
CA LEU A 377 -10.18 -4.35 -38.07
C LEU A 377 -10.67 -3.24 -37.15
N VAL A 378 -9.84 -2.82 -36.19
CA VAL A 378 -10.17 -1.77 -35.22
C VAL A 378 -9.54 -0.43 -35.58
N VAL A 379 -8.40 -0.46 -36.26
CA VAL A 379 -7.69 0.74 -36.71
C VAL A 379 -7.13 0.49 -38.10
N GLU A 380 -7.40 1.42 -39.02
CA GLU A 380 -6.73 1.45 -40.31
C GLU A 380 -5.31 1.96 -40.15
N VAL A 381 -4.34 1.14 -40.51
CA VAL A 381 -2.91 1.46 -40.44
C VAL A 381 -2.41 1.87 -41.83
N LYS A 382 -1.78 3.04 -41.93
CA LYS A 382 -1.23 3.52 -43.21
C LYS A 382 0.05 2.75 -43.58
N PRO A 383 0.44 2.72 -44.87
CA PRO A 383 1.71 2.12 -45.28
C PRO A 383 2.90 2.75 -44.52
N GLY A 384 3.74 1.90 -43.91
CA GLY A 384 4.92 2.35 -43.13
C GLY A 384 4.61 2.83 -41.71
N GLU A 385 3.40 2.55 -41.22
CA GLU A 385 2.95 2.70 -39.84
C GLU A 385 2.62 1.32 -39.26
N GLU A 386 2.67 1.20 -37.94
CA GLU A 386 2.25 0.01 -37.20
C GLU A 386 1.67 0.40 -35.84
N VAL A 387 0.79 -0.46 -35.31
CA VAL A 387 0.34 -0.38 -33.92
C VAL A 387 1.47 -0.83 -32.99
N VAL A 388 1.77 -0.01 -31.99
CA VAL A 388 2.89 -0.22 -31.06
C VAL A 388 2.42 -0.74 -29.70
N SER A 389 1.25 -0.31 -29.24
CA SER A 389 0.60 -0.95 -28.09
C SER A 389 -0.89 -0.63 -27.99
N VAL A 390 -1.54 -1.32 -27.07
CA VAL A 390 -2.90 -1.08 -26.63
C VAL A 390 -2.92 -0.98 -25.10
N ASN A 391 -3.57 0.05 -24.57
CA ASN A 391 -3.58 0.34 -23.14
C ASN A 391 -5.01 0.64 -22.68
N VAL A 392 -5.34 0.28 -21.44
CA VAL A 392 -6.60 0.61 -20.76
C VAL A 392 -6.32 1.41 -19.49
N GLY A 393 -7.33 2.10 -18.94
CA GLY A 393 -7.16 2.86 -17.69
C GLY A 393 -6.73 1.97 -16.53
N TRP A 394 -5.64 2.32 -15.87
CA TRP A 394 -5.09 1.61 -14.72
C TRP A 394 -5.78 2.06 -13.43
N THR A 395 -6.18 1.12 -12.57
CA THR A 395 -6.70 1.40 -11.23
C THR A 395 -6.31 0.29 -10.27
N VAL A 396 -6.03 0.61 -9.01
CA VAL A 396 -5.68 -0.36 -7.96
C VAL A 396 -6.75 -1.45 -7.85
N GLU A 397 -8.02 -1.06 -7.94
CA GLU A 397 -9.20 -1.93 -7.79
C GLU A 397 -9.27 -3.06 -8.83
N LYS A 398 -8.62 -2.90 -10.00
CA LYS A 398 -8.55 -3.96 -11.02
C LYS A 398 -7.70 -5.14 -10.60
N PHE A 399 -6.72 -4.89 -9.75
CA PHE A 399 -5.71 -5.86 -9.36
C PHE A 399 -5.95 -6.42 -7.96
N VAL A 400 -6.45 -5.57 -7.06
CA VAL A 400 -6.62 -5.89 -5.64
C VAL A 400 -7.93 -5.28 -5.15
N ALA A 401 -8.80 -6.10 -4.54
CA ALA A 401 -10.00 -5.60 -3.90
C ALA A 401 -9.62 -4.78 -2.66
N SER A 402 -9.96 -3.49 -2.62
CA SER A 402 -9.75 -2.66 -1.43
C SER A 402 -10.87 -2.86 -0.41
N GLU A 403 -10.53 -2.95 0.88
CA GLU A 403 -11.53 -3.11 1.96
C GLU A 403 -12.34 -1.83 2.26
N SER A 404 -12.04 -0.70 1.59
CA SER A 404 -12.63 0.62 1.86
C SER A 404 -14.08 0.79 1.37
N GLY A 405 -14.74 -0.29 0.98
CA GLY A 405 -16.08 -0.32 0.40
C GLY A 405 -17.22 -0.82 1.31
N LYS A 406 -17.12 -0.72 2.65
CA LYS A 406 -18.31 -0.90 3.51
C LYS A 406 -19.17 0.36 3.44
N LYS A 407 -20.23 0.29 2.62
CA LYS A 407 -21.29 1.30 2.45
C LYS A 407 -21.69 1.90 3.80
N ASN A 408 -21.48 3.21 3.96
CA ASN A 408 -22.17 4.01 4.96
C ASN A 408 -23.68 3.85 4.75
N GLY A 409 -24.35 3.45 5.83
CA GLY A 409 -25.78 3.19 5.86
C GLY A 409 -26.57 4.40 5.39
N SER A 410 -27.51 4.15 4.48
CA SER A 410 -28.54 5.10 4.09
C SER A 410 -29.36 5.47 5.33
N VAL A 411 -29.12 6.66 5.85
CA VAL A 411 -30.01 7.34 6.79
C VAL A 411 -31.35 7.54 6.08
N LYS A 412 -32.38 6.84 6.55
CA LYS A 412 -33.77 7.05 6.12
C LYS A 412 -34.26 8.38 6.70
N THR A 413 -34.28 9.42 5.89
CA THR A 413 -34.98 10.67 6.22
C THR A 413 -36.47 10.46 5.98
N ALA A 414 -37.25 10.55 7.06
CA ALA A 414 -38.70 10.53 7.03
C ALA A 414 -39.24 11.81 6.35
N GLY A 415 -40.03 11.63 5.28
CA GLY A 415 -40.72 12.70 4.56
C GLY A 415 -42.16 12.31 4.24
N LYS A 416 -43.10 13.10 4.76
CA LYS A 416 -44.56 12.97 4.77
C LYS A 416 -45.22 12.52 3.46
N LYS A 417 -46.15 11.56 3.56
CA LYS A 417 -47.20 11.26 2.57
C LYS A 417 -48.37 12.26 2.68
N LYS A 418 -48.82 12.79 1.54
CA LYS A 418 -50.16 13.37 1.32
C LYS A 418 -51.00 12.40 0.47
N GLU A 419 -52.31 12.47 0.70
CA GLU A 419 -53.47 11.79 0.09
C GLU A 419 -53.48 11.87 -1.46
N GLY A 420 -54.21 11.08 -2.27
CA GLY A 420 -55.27 10.09 -2.10
C GLY A 420 -55.91 9.76 -3.48
N LYS A 421 -56.88 8.81 -3.49
CA LYS A 421 -57.83 8.37 -4.57
C LYS A 421 -57.28 7.39 -5.64
N ALA A 422 -57.64 6.10 -5.58
CA ALA A 422 -58.87 5.40 -6.07
C ALA A 422 -58.86 5.20 -7.61
N LYS A 423 -59.02 4.01 -8.20
CA LYS A 423 -60.16 3.05 -8.21
C LYS A 423 -59.78 1.83 -9.14
N PRO A 424 -60.66 0.87 -9.48
CA PRO A 424 -61.10 -0.36 -8.80
C PRO A 424 -60.67 -1.70 -9.51
N PRO A 425 -61.05 -2.90 -8.98
CA PRO A 425 -60.49 -4.22 -9.33
C PRO A 425 -61.45 -5.14 -10.13
N LYS A 426 -60.91 -6.25 -10.70
CA LYS A 426 -61.50 -7.60 -11.00
C LYS A 426 -60.66 -8.29 -12.10
N ALA A 427 -60.47 -9.61 -12.24
CA ALA A 427 -60.77 -10.80 -11.46
C ALA A 427 -59.93 -12.00 -12.02
N LYS A 428 -59.62 -12.92 -11.09
CA LYS A 428 -59.25 -14.37 -11.12
C LYS A 428 -59.03 -15.17 -12.43
N ALA A 429 -57.96 -16.01 -12.42
CA ALA A 429 -57.94 -17.49 -12.57
C ALA A 429 -56.50 -17.99 -12.26
N SER A 430 -56.18 -18.64 -11.12
CA SER A 430 -56.39 -20.03 -10.65
C SER A 430 -55.42 -21.10 -11.19
N SER A 431 -54.50 -21.58 -10.33
CA SER A 431 -54.16 -22.99 -9.98
C SER A 431 -52.85 -22.95 -9.17
N SER A 432 -52.57 -23.76 -8.13
CA SER A 432 -52.85 -25.18 -7.89
C SER A 432 -52.61 -25.56 -6.41
N LYS A 433 -53.26 -26.67 -5.97
CA LYS A 433 -52.91 -27.68 -4.92
C LYS A 433 -52.55 -27.18 -3.49
N GLY A 434 -53.04 -27.74 -2.38
CA GLY A 434 -53.91 -28.88 -2.12
C GLY A 434 -54.02 -29.12 -0.60
N LYS A 435 -55.14 -29.75 -0.18
CA LYS A 435 -55.45 -30.51 1.05
C LYS A 435 -54.94 -30.01 2.42
N ALA A 436 -55.88 -29.63 3.29
CA ALA A 436 -56.33 -30.41 4.46
C ALA A 436 -57.32 -29.59 5.31
N ALA A 437 -58.34 -30.27 5.82
CA ALA A 437 -59.52 -29.71 6.50
C ALA A 437 -59.37 -29.80 8.04
N PRO A 438 -60.44 -29.64 8.85
CA PRO A 438 -60.92 -28.33 9.34
C PRO A 438 -61.12 -28.35 10.88
N THR A 439 -61.33 -27.20 11.53
CA THR A 439 -62.31 -27.17 12.65
C THR A 439 -62.75 -25.76 13.06
N LYS A 440 -64.08 -25.60 12.98
CA LYS A 440 -65.02 -25.01 13.95
C LYS A 440 -65.07 -23.48 14.13
N ALA A 441 -66.15 -22.99 13.52
CA ALA A 441 -66.88 -21.76 13.76
C ALA A 441 -67.33 -21.53 15.22
N LYS A 442 -67.50 -20.26 15.58
CA LYS A 442 -68.79 -19.68 16.00
C LYS A 442 -68.69 -18.14 16.11
N ALA A 443 -69.50 -17.47 15.30
CA ALA A 443 -69.93 -16.06 15.47
C ALA A 443 -71.13 -16.02 16.45
N PRO A 444 -71.96 -14.97 16.53
CA PRO A 444 -71.82 -13.52 16.26
C PRO A 444 -72.19 -12.69 17.53
N VAL A 445 -72.18 -11.34 17.59
CA VAL A 445 -73.34 -10.45 17.30
C VAL A 445 -73.03 -9.01 17.77
N LYS A 446 -73.32 -8.03 16.89
CA LYS A 446 -73.82 -6.62 17.02
C LYS A 446 -73.47 -5.81 18.31
N LYS A 447 -72.80 -4.63 18.24
CA LYS A 447 -73.27 -3.24 17.89
C LYS A 447 -74.50 -2.74 18.69
N PRO A 448 -74.75 -1.42 18.83
CA PRO A 448 -73.89 -0.21 18.92
C PRO A 448 -74.30 0.69 20.13
N VAL A 449 -73.68 1.85 20.43
CA VAL A 449 -74.23 3.24 20.33
C VAL A 449 -73.36 4.09 21.30
N ALA A 450 -72.49 4.99 20.84
CA ALA A 450 -72.63 6.44 20.63
C ALA A 450 -72.86 7.36 21.88
N LYS A 451 -71.99 8.39 21.95
CA LYS A 451 -72.05 9.71 22.64
C LYS A 451 -71.76 9.78 24.15
N ALA A 452 -70.63 10.44 24.50
CA ALA A 452 -70.60 11.71 25.27
C ALA A 452 -69.15 12.14 25.61
N LYS A 453 -68.80 13.39 25.26
CA LYS A 453 -67.79 14.26 25.91
C LYS A 453 -68.47 14.96 27.13
N PRO A 454 -67.84 15.83 27.95
CA PRO A 454 -66.44 16.29 28.06
C PRO A 454 -65.91 16.34 29.52
N ALA A 455 -64.78 17.05 29.73
CA ALA A 455 -64.24 17.67 30.97
C ALA A 455 -63.00 16.94 31.53
N LYS A 456 -62.00 17.57 32.15
CA LYS A 456 -61.52 18.95 32.31
C LYS A 456 -60.14 18.82 33.00
N LYS A 457 -59.27 19.83 32.82
CA LYS A 457 -58.27 20.36 33.79
C LYS A 457 -57.11 19.42 34.20
N LYS A 458 -55.84 19.75 33.92
CA LYS A 458 -54.95 20.84 34.41
C LYS A 458 -54.10 20.39 35.61
N LYS A 459 -52.88 20.95 35.64
CA LYS A 459 -51.80 20.92 36.65
C LYS A 459 -50.79 19.80 36.38
N LYS A 460 -49.48 20.06 36.35
CA LYS A 460 -48.71 21.31 36.44
C LYS A 460 -47.34 21.01 35.82
#